data_AF-A0A1L9B3L0-F1
#
_entry.id   AF-A0A1L9B3L0-F1
#
_cell.length_a   1.000
_cell.length_b   1.000
_cell.length_c   1.000
_cell.angle_alpha   90.00
_cell.angle_beta   90.00
_cell.angle_gamma   90.00
#
_symmetry.space_group_name_H-M   'P 1'
#
loop_
_entity.id
_entity.type
_entity.pdbx_description
1 polymer ?
#
loop_
_entity_poly.entity_id
_entity_poly.type
_entity_poly.pdbx_seq_one_letter_code
_entity_poly.pdbx_strand_id
1 'polypeptide(L)'
;MYEPLSGNTPACVDDAREDDDTLEQGLAAAPISHVFNHGPARLEGQVACPGDGDWIHAHADCCNPSGARVRWDASLGPLEVELLDSQGNPIPLGAPGDIAQRQPGEAYLLRAEYGGSFLVRVRASGEVAVPYSVELFAPVFVR
;
A
#
# COMPACT_ATOMS: atom_id res chain seq x y z
N MET A 1 5.57 43.23 -2.57
CA MET A 1 4.95 41.99 -3.06
C MET A 1 6.01 40.93 -3.03
N TYR A 2 5.85 39.89 -2.21
CA TYR A 2 6.75 38.75 -2.22
C TYR A 2 6.20 37.74 -3.22
N GLU A 3 6.93 37.46 -4.29
CA GLU A 3 6.67 36.34 -5.18
C GLU A 3 7.03 35.04 -4.45
N PRO A 4 6.15 34.02 -4.38
CA PRO A 4 6.56 32.75 -3.84
C PRO A 4 7.50 32.05 -4.83
N LEU A 5 8.66 31.66 -4.32
CA LEU A 5 9.63 30.81 -5.00
C LEU A 5 8.92 29.52 -5.42
N SER A 6 8.71 29.34 -6.72
CA SER A 6 8.35 28.05 -7.30
C SER A 6 9.55 27.13 -7.16
N GLY A 7 9.66 26.51 -5.98
CA GLY A 7 10.48 25.32 -5.80
C GLY A 7 9.88 24.21 -6.65
N ASN A 8 10.74 23.45 -7.33
CA ASN A 8 10.40 22.22 -8.03
C ASN A 8 9.76 21.20 -7.06
N THR A 9 8.49 21.38 -6.73
CA THR A 9 7.66 20.27 -6.27
C THR A 9 7.57 19.33 -7.47
N PRO A 10 7.96 18.04 -7.34
CA PRO A 10 7.73 17.09 -8.41
C PRO A 10 6.26 17.17 -8.80
N ALA A 11 5.98 17.43 -10.09
CA ALA A 11 4.62 17.25 -10.58
C ALA A 11 4.21 15.82 -10.24
N CYS A 12 3.05 15.64 -9.60
CA CYS A 12 2.55 14.29 -9.41
C CYS A 12 2.18 13.76 -10.78
N VAL A 13 3.01 12.86 -11.28
CA VAL A 13 2.75 12.13 -12.51
C VAL A 13 2.23 10.78 -12.06
N ASP A 14 0.97 10.55 -12.38
CA ASP A 14 0.24 9.28 -12.30
C ASP A 14 1.16 8.10 -12.62
N ASP A 15 1.15 7.07 -11.77
CA ASP A 15 1.96 5.87 -11.99
C ASP A 15 1.26 4.88 -12.94
N ALA A 16 1.87 3.70 -13.15
CA ALA A 16 1.38 2.73 -14.13
C ALA A 16 0.13 1.93 -13.68
N ARG A 17 -0.28 2.05 -12.42
CA ARG A 17 -1.43 1.31 -11.83
C ARG A 17 -2.73 2.11 -11.88
N GLU A 18 -2.64 3.40 -12.11
CA GLU A 18 -3.77 4.32 -12.15
C GLU A 18 -4.79 3.92 -13.23
N ASP A 19 -6.08 4.16 -13.00
CA ASP A 19 -6.70 4.94 -11.92
C ASP A 19 -7.01 4.04 -10.70
N ASP A 20 -6.35 4.25 -9.54
CA ASP A 20 -6.57 3.52 -8.28
C ASP A 20 -6.83 4.41 -7.06
N ASP A 21 -7.38 5.60 -7.28
CA ASP A 21 -7.67 6.64 -6.28
C ASP A 21 -8.75 6.31 -5.24
N THR A 22 -9.62 5.34 -5.55
CA THR A 22 -10.78 4.98 -4.72
C THR A 22 -10.89 3.49 -4.48
N LEU A 23 -11.62 3.14 -3.40
CA LEU A 23 -11.97 1.76 -3.07
C LEU A 23 -12.60 1.03 -4.26
N GLU A 24 -13.49 1.70 -5.01
CA GLU A 24 -14.18 1.09 -6.16
C GLU A 24 -13.21 0.78 -7.30
N GLN A 25 -12.31 1.71 -7.63
CA GLN A 25 -11.27 1.51 -8.64
C GLN A 25 -10.29 0.39 -8.24
N GLY A 26 -9.79 0.42 -7.00
CA GLY A 26 -8.91 -0.64 -6.49
C GLY A 26 -9.55 -2.03 -6.57
N LEU A 27 -10.83 -2.15 -6.21
CA LEU A 27 -11.57 -3.42 -6.31
C LEU A 27 -11.88 -3.85 -7.76
N ALA A 28 -11.98 -2.90 -8.69
CA ALA A 28 -12.17 -3.20 -10.11
C ALA A 28 -10.89 -3.80 -10.75
N ALA A 29 -9.72 -3.49 -10.19
CA ALA A 29 -8.47 -4.11 -10.59
C ALA A 29 -8.40 -5.59 -10.17
N ALA A 30 -7.76 -6.41 -11.02
CA ALA A 30 -7.54 -7.82 -10.71
C ALA A 30 -6.65 -7.95 -9.46
N PRO A 31 -7.02 -8.79 -8.47
CA PRO A 31 -6.27 -8.91 -7.24
C PRO A 31 -4.88 -9.48 -7.48
N ILE A 32 -3.91 -8.94 -6.76
CA ILE A 32 -2.52 -9.37 -6.81
C ILE A 32 -2.31 -10.50 -5.78
N SER A 33 -1.61 -11.55 -6.20
CA SER A 33 -1.23 -12.68 -5.37
C SER A 33 0.20 -13.13 -5.69
N HIS A 34 0.82 -13.91 -4.81
CA HIS A 34 2.08 -14.59 -5.07
C HIS A 34 1.98 -16.08 -4.70
N VAL A 35 2.72 -16.94 -5.40
CA VAL A 35 2.78 -18.36 -5.05
C VAL A 35 3.49 -18.53 -3.71
N PHE A 36 2.88 -19.27 -2.79
CA PHE A 36 3.47 -19.56 -1.48
C PHE A 36 4.91 -20.10 -1.63
N ASN A 37 5.83 -19.64 -0.77
CA ASN A 37 7.28 -19.91 -0.83
C ASN A 37 8.06 -19.33 -2.03
N HIS A 38 7.46 -18.49 -2.89
CA HIS A 38 8.18 -17.81 -3.98
C HIS A 38 8.53 -16.35 -3.68
N GLY A 39 8.24 -15.90 -2.45
CA GLY A 39 8.44 -14.52 -2.01
C GLY A 39 7.26 -13.61 -2.35
N PRO A 40 7.12 -12.45 -1.65
CA PRO A 40 5.99 -11.54 -1.84
C PRO A 40 6.01 -10.92 -3.24
N ALA A 41 4.83 -10.52 -3.73
CA ALA A 41 4.74 -9.73 -4.95
C ALA A 41 5.32 -8.33 -4.69
N ARG A 42 6.06 -7.77 -5.65
CA ARG A 42 6.71 -6.46 -5.52
C ARG A 42 6.12 -5.47 -6.50
N LEU A 43 5.73 -4.31 -5.98
CA LEU A 43 5.30 -3.15 -6.73
C LEU A 43 6.34 -2.06 -6.50
N GLU A 44 7.02 -1.67 -7.57
CA GLU A 44 8.10 -0.68 -7.55
C GLU A 44 7.67 0.54 -8.36
N GLY A 45 8.21 1.71 -8.02
CA GLY A 45 7.95 2.94 -8.76
C GLY A 45 6.52 3.48 -8.60
N GLN A 46 5.89 3.20 -7.45
CA GLN A 46 4.59 3.78 -7.12
C GLN A 46 4.75 5.20 -6.58
N VAL A 47 3.72 6.03 -6.75
CA VAL A 47 3.76 7.43 -6.32
C VAL A 47 2.44 7.81 -5.67
N ALA A 48 2.47 8.08 -4.36
CA ALA A 48 1.28 8.59 -3.67
C ALA A 48 1.18 10.10 -3.89
N CYS A 49 0.06 10.53 -4.48
CA CYS A 49 -0.17 11.91 -4.82
C CYS A 49 -0.89 12.68 -3.68
N PRO A 50 -0.72 14.01 -3.58
CA PRO A 50 -1.46 14.80 -2.60
C PRO A 50 -2.94 14.88 -2.92
N GLY A 51 -3.79 14.31 -2.06
CA GLY A 51 -5.24 14.49 -2.12
C GLY A 51 -6.01 13.28 -2.66
N ASP A 52 -5.32 12.29 -3.20
CA ASP A 52 -5.81 10.96 -3.55
C ASP A 52 -5.25 9.90 -2.59
N GLY A 53 -5.53 8.63 -2.85
CA GLY A 53 -4.87 7.54 -2.18
C GLY A 53 -4.99 6.27 -2.98
N ASP A 54 -3.88 5.55 -3.07
CA ASP A 54 -3.69 4.40 -3.93
C ASP A 54 -4.30 3.15 -3.26
N TRP A 55 -5.24 2.50 -3.93
CA TRP A 55 -5.96 1.32 -3.43
C TRP A 55 -5.48 0.04 -4.11
N ILE A 56 -4.53 -0.63 -3.46
CA ILE A 56 -3.91 -1.84 -3.99
C ILE A 56 -4.71 -3.08 -3.56
N HIS A 57 -5.39 -3.74 -4.50
CA HIS A 57 -6.18 -4.95 -4.25
C HIS A 57 -5.33 -6.22 -4.34
N ALA A 58 -5.42 -7.05 -3.30
CA ALA A 58 -4.73 -8.32 -3.20
C ALA A 58 -5.65 -9.45 -2.74
N HIS A 59 -5.25 -10.68 -3.02
CA HIS A 59 -5.96 -11.89 -2.61
C HIS A 59 -4.98 -12.92 -2.06
N ALA A 60 -5.33 -13.50 -0.92
CA ALA A 60 -4.59 -14.61 -0.33
C ALA A 60 -5.50 -15.82 -0.12
N ASP A 61 -4.93 -17.00 -0.31
CA ASP A 61 -5.47 -18.21 0.31
C ASP A 61 -5.29 -18.12 1.83
N CYS A 62 -6.09 -18.89 2.56
CA CYS A 62 -6.10 -18.81 4.03
C CYS A 62 -4.76 -19.14 4.69
N CYS A 63 -4.77 -18.91 6.01
CA CYS A 63 -3.94 -19.64 6.96
C CYS A 63 -2.44 -19.27 6.94
N ASN A 64 -2.09 -18.14 6.32
CA ASN A 64 -0.74 -17.58 6.31
C ASN A 64 -0.77 -16.06 6.54
N PRO A 65 0.38 -15.46 6.86
CA PRO A 65 0.45 -14.01 7.01
C PRO A 65 0.12 -13.29 5.70
N SER A 66 -0.81 -12.35 5.78
CA SER A 66 -1.22 -11.52 4.64
C SER A 66 -1.20 -10.04 5.00
N GLY A 67 -0.87 -9.19 4.02
CA GLY A 67 -0.77 -7.74 4.17
C GLY A 67 0.36 -7.16 3.32
N ALA A 68 1.06 -6.15 3.84
CA ALA A 68 2.07 -5.43 3.08
C ALA A 68 3.22 -4.87 3.92
N ARG A 69 4.38 -4.75 3.27
CA ARG A 69 5.47 -3.86 3.67
C ARG A 69 5.58 -2.74 2.66
N VAL A 70 5.39 -1.50 3.10
CA VAL A 70 5.49 -0.28 2.29
C VAL A 70 6.73 0.48 2.72
N ARG A 71 7.53 0.97 1.76
CA ARG A 71 8.76 1.73 2.01
C ARG A 71 8.83 2.97 1.16
N TRP A 72 9.31 4.07 1.75
CA TRP A 72 9.50 5.35 1.08
C TRP A 72 10.65 6.14 1.72
N ASP A 73 11.10 7.22 1.07
CA ASP A 73 12.03 8.16 1.68
C ASP A 73 11.26 9.09 2.64
N ALA A 74 11.46 8.90 3.95
CA ALA A 74 10.80 9.67 5.01
C ALA A 74 11.06 11.18 4.91
N SER A 75 12.15 11.60 4.26
CA SER A 75 12.47 13.02 4.09
C SER A 75 11.58 13.72 3.06
N LEU A 76 10.93 12.96 2.17
CA LEU A 76 9.99 13.49 1.19
C LEU A 76 8.59 13.70 1.77
N GLY A 77 8.28 13.09 2.91
CA GLY A 77 7.01 13.28 3.60
C GLY A 77 6.52 12.00 4.30
N PRO A 78 5.51 12.12 5.17
CA PRO A 78 4.86 10.96 5.76
C PRO A 78 3.89 10.31 4.77
N LEU A 79 3.82 8.98 4.81
CA LEU A 79 2.74 8.20 4.22
C LEU A 79 1.85 7.60 5.30
N GLU A 80 0.55 7.67 5.08
CA GLU A 80 -0.43 6.86 5.76
C GLU A 80 -0.63 5.57 4.99
N VAL A 81 -0.58 4.44 5.71
CA VAL A 81 -0.75 3.11 5.11
C VAL A 81 -1.74 2.31 5.93
N GLU A 82 -2.74 1.69 5.31
CA GLU A 82 -3.76 0.90 6.00
C GLU A 82 -3.96 -0.45 5.33
N LEU A 83 -4.34 -1.45 6.14
CA LEU A 83 -4.74 -2.78 5.67
C LEU A 83 -6.24 -2.92 5.90
N LEU A 84 -7.00 -3.07 4.82
CA LEU A 84 -8.46 -3.01 4.81
C LEU A 84 -9.06 -4.28 4.19
N ASP A 85 -10.27 -4.66 4.61
CA ASP A 85 -11.04 -5.70 3.93
C ASP A 85 -11.70 -5.15 2.65
N SER A 86 -12.37 -6.01 1.88
CA SER A 86 -13.04 -5.61 0.63
C SER A 86 -14.22 -4.65 0.82
N GLN A 87 -14.61 -4.33 2.05
CA GLN A 87 -15.63 -3.34 2.36
C GLN A 87 -14.99 -2.00 2.79
N GLY A 88 -13.67 -1.91 2.81
CA GLY A 88 -12.93 -0.75 3.27
C GLY A 88 -12.79 -0.66 4.80
N ASN A 89 -13.12 -1.72 5.55
CA ASN A 89 -12.95 -1.70 7.00
C ASN A 89 -11.54 -2.13 7.39
N PRO A 90 -10.94 -1.54 8.45
CA PRO A 90 -9.64 -1.98 8.94
C PRO A 90 -9.62 -3.45 9.33
N ILE A 91 -8.66 -4.20 8.78
CA ILE A 91 -8.35 -5.56 9.23
C ILE A 91 -7.55 -5.45 10.53
N PRO A 92 -8.00 -6.06 11.64
CA PRO A 92 -7.22 -6.07 12.87
C PRO A 92 -5.89 -6.79 12.65
N LEU A 93 -4.78 -6.18 13.02
CA LEU A 93 -3.46 -6.80 12.91
C LEU A 93 -3.29 -7.88 14.01
N GLY A 94 -2.36 -8.83 13.83
CA GLY A 94 -2.33 -10.05 14.65
C GLY A 94 -1.16 -10.14 15.65
N ALA A 95 -1.42 -10.14 16.96
CA ALA A 95 -0.44 -10.46 18.01
C ALA A 95 -0.03 -11.97 18.07
N PRO A 96 1.13 -12.36 18.64
CA PRO A 96 2.15 -11.55 19.33
C PRO A 96 3.03 -10.75 18.38
N GLY A 97 2.87 -10.93 17.07
CA GLY A 97 3.49 -10.13 16.04
C GLY A 97 2.52 -9.08 15.51
N ASP A 98 2.01 -8.19 16.37
CA ASP A 98 1.44 -6.93 15.92
C ASP A 98 2.58 -6.17 15.23
N ILE A 99 2.94 -6.58 14.00
CA ILE A 99 4.01 -5.96 13.23
C ILE A 99 3.43 -4.73 12.54
N ALA A 100 2.51 -4.03 13.19
CA ALA A 100 2.17 -2.65 12.88
C ALA A 100 3.38 -1.77 13.24
N GLN A 101 4.50 -2.02 12.57
CA GLN A 101 5.71 -1.23 12.72
C GLN A 101 5.60 -0.10 11.73
N ARG A 102 5.16 1.05 12.24
CA ARG A 102 5.18 2.31 11.52
C ARG A 102 6.44 3.05 11.96
N GLN A 103 7.46 2.99 11.12
CA GLN A 103 8.69 3.74 11.29
C GLN A 103 8.72 4.86 10.22
N PRO A 104 9.48 5.94 10.43
CA PRO A 104 9.73 6.88 9.35
C PRO A 104 10.29 6.14 8.12
N GLY A 105 9.57 6.20 6.99
CA GLY A 105 9.99 5.57 5.73
C GLY A 105 9.65 4.08 5.59
N GLU A 106 9.00 3.45 6.57
CA GLU A 106 8.54 2.06 6.46
C GLU A 106 7.25 1.83 7.26
N ALA A 107 6.27 1.22 6.61
CA ALA A 107 5.08 0.67 7.27
C ALA A 107 5.00 -0.82 6.97
N TYR A 108 5.09 -1.64 8.01
CA TYR A 108 4.81 -3.06 7.92
C TYR A 108 3.42 -3.32 8.54
N LEU A 109 2.55 -4.05 7.85
CA LEU A 109 1.17 -4.32 8.27
C LEU A 109 0.83 -5.76 7.87
N LEU A 110 0.70 -6.65 8.85
CA LEU A 110 0.36 -8.06 8.61
C LEU A 110 -0.74 -8.54 9.54
N ARG A 111 -1.63 -9.36 8.98
CA ARG A 111 -2.52 -10.25 9.71
C ARG A 111 -1.92 -11.65 9.67
N ALA A 112 -1.65 -12.24 10.82
CA ALA A 112 -0.99 -13.56 10.93
C ALA A 112 -1.70 -14.68 10.15
N GLU A 113 -3.03 -14.64 10.11
CA GLU A 113 -3.86 -15.54 9.32
C GLU A 113 -5.01 -14.73 8.70
N TYR A 114 -4.99 -14.60 7.38
CA TYR A 114 -6.07 -13.99 6.61
C TYR A 114 -6.25 -14.74 5.29
N GLY A 115 -7.50 -14.96 4.89
CA GLY A 115 -7.84 -15.51 3.58
C GLY A 115 -8.96 -14.69 2.96
N GLY A 116 -8.92 -14.56 1.64
CA GLY A 116 -9.82 -13.72 0.88
C GLY A 116 -9.16 -12.44 0.38
N SER A 117 -9.99 -11.55 -0.16
CA SER A 117 -9.57 -10.25 -0.68
C SER A 117 -9.29 -9.26 0.42
N PHE A 118 -8.22 -8.49 0.27
CA PHE A 118 -7.88 -7.35 1.11
C PHE A 118 -7.30 -6.22 0.26
N LEU A 119 -7.25 -5.04 0.83
CA LEU A 119 -6.74 -3.83 0.22
C LEU A 119 -5.62 -3.24 1.07
N VAL A 120 -4.64 -2.65 0.40
CA VAL A 120 -3.66 -1.78 1.02
C VAL A 120 -3.94 -0.38 0.52
N ARG A 121 -4.28 0.54 1.41
CA ARG A 121 -4.43 1.96 1.07
C ARG A 121 -3.16 2.70 1.42
N VAL A 122 -2.58 3.42 0.47
CA VAL A 122 -1.44 4.32 0.68
C VAL A 122 -1.91 5.74 0.42
N ARG A 123 -1.53 6.69 1.26
CA ARG A 123 -1.91 8.10 1.08
C ARG A 123 -0.80 9.03 1.53
N ALA A 124 -0.48 10.03 0.72
CA ALA A 124 0.36 11.13 1.16
C ALA A 124 -0.44 12.06 2.09
N SER A 125 0.07 12.32 3.30
CA SER A 125 -0.57 13.28 4.22
C SER A 125 -0.13 14.73 3.98
N GLY A 126 0.83 14.95 3.08
CA GLY A 126 1.43 16.26 2.77
C GLY A 126 0.98 16.83 1.43
N GLU A 127 1.61 17.94 1.04
CA GLU A 127 1.35 18.64 -0.22
C GLU A 127 2.29 18.21 -1.37
N VAL A 128 3.09 17.17 -1.15
CA VAL A 128 4.09 16.69 -2.11
C VAL A 128 3.89 15.22 -2.44
N ALA A 129 4.18 14.87 -3.69
CA ALA A 129 4.19 13.49 -4.15
C ALA A 129 5.27 12.68 -3.42
N VAL A 130 4.94 11.47 -2.98
CA VAL A 130 5.87 10.59 -2.26
C VAL A 130 6.02 9.26 -2.99
N PRO A 131 7.17 9.01 -3.63
CA PRO A 131 7.47 7.72 -4.24
C PRO A 131 7.60 6.62 -3.18
N TYR A 132 7.08 5.44 -3.47
CA TYR A 132 7.15 4.30 -2.57
C TYR A 132 7.24 2.96 -3.32
N SER A 133 7.50 1.91 -2.54
CA SER A 133 7.50 0.51 -2.99
C SER A 133 6.64 -0.33 -2.05
N VAL A 134 6.07 -1.41 -2.56
CA VAL A 134 5.24 -2.34 -1.80
C VAL A 134 5.71 -3.77 -2.01
N GLU A 135 5.92 -4.48 -0.91
CA GLU A 135 5.95 -5.94 -0.88
C GLU A 135 4.62 -6.46 -0.34
N LEU A 136 3.82 -7.07 -1.22
CA LEU A 136 2.52 -7.66 -0.91
C LEU A 136 2.66 -9.12 -0.49
N PHE A 137 2.28 -9.39 0.75
CA PHE A 137 2.15 -10.71 1.31
C PHE A 137 0.72 -11.19 1.05
N ALA A 138 0.54 -11.88 -0.08
CA ALA A 138 -0.75 -12.39 -0.55
C ALA A 138 -0.60 -13.82 -1.10
N PRO A 139 -0.30 -14.81 -0.23
CA PRO A 139 0.10 -16.14 -0.69
C PRO A 139 -1.10 -16.91 -1.27
N VAL A 140 -0.88 -17.60 -2.38
CA VAL A 140 -1.80 -18.60 -2.96
C VAL A 140 -1.10 -19.93 -3.18
N PHE A 141 -1.85 -21.01 -3.10
CA PHE A 141 -1.36 -22.38 -3.26
C PHE A 141 -1.74 -22.92 -4.63
N VAL A 142 -0.73 -23.13 -5.47
CA VAL A 142 -0.90 -23.88 -6.71
C VAL A 142 -0.82 -25.38 -6.40
N ARG A 143 -1.75 -26.15 -6.97
CA ARG A 143 -1.76 -27.62 -6.88
C ARG A 143 -0.89 -28.24 -7.95
#